data_AF-A0A8B6D5F7-F1
#
_entry.id   AF-A0A8B6D5F7-F1
#
_cell.length_a   1.000
_cell.length_b   1.000
_cell.length_c   1.000
_cell.angle_alpha   90.00
_cell.angle_beta   90.00
_cell.angle_gamma   90.00
#
_symmetry.space_group_name_H-M   'P 1'
#
loop_
_entity.id
_entity.type
_entity.pdbx_description
1 polymer ?
#
loop_
_entity_poly.entity_id
_entity_poly.type
_entity_poly.pdbx_seq_one_letter_code
_entity_poly.pdbx_strand_id
1 'polypeptide(L)'
;MIAVSQDDMADDCHLTNLLNYAFQIVVLLCGLDEVTNIKNIERFKKELKVCNQLIDKLVEPPVSFSTLTNTVETIASPESTILQNFLDAFTEAAESSFGCLYVDDRIVVATRKWWSLSSNELVLLTLLISSLQRCSSRDIPIFLPDSHPTIPHRLMTFRLTKKTEVCVICGQTPSLTDLEHEVGRFWRPAYDSLLSATSIVPRNIPSCMVLDPNIQCFLLVNTETSRCLGSVYSSPESSGPLGDFLTVPQRREVLSSFYKKMVGTFFNSVIEGSDTGPLEFTHQPMETYITTDSHKCYALQSGPYQLYVVYTDSIPTYAMRSVSHKTLSLLTKDKNIQV
;
A
#
# COMPACT_ATOMS: atom_id res chain seq x y z
N MET A 1 -8.35 24.48 10.93
CA MET A 1 -6.95 24.26 11.33
C MET A 1 -6.88 22.87 11.94
N ILE A 2 -6.25 21.92 11.25
CA ILE A 2 -5.93 20.60 11.82
C ILE A 2 -4.52 20.75 12.37
N ALA A 3 -4.32 20.44 13.66
CA ALA A 3 -3.03 20.56 14.33
C ALA A 3 -2.63 19.19 14.89
N VAL A 4 -1.37 18.81 14.72
CA VAL A 4 -0.78 17.59 15.28
C VAL A 4 0.31 18.02 16.25
N SER A 5 0.34 17.42 17.45
CA SER A 5 1.36 17.64 18.47
C SER A 5 2.12 16.35 18.73
N GLN A 6 3.44 16.42 18.89
CA GLN A 6 4.34 15.27 18.84
C GLN A 6 5.15 15.10 20.15
N ASP A 7 5.51 13.84 20.45
CA ASP A 7 6.44 13.43 21.53
C ASP A 7 7.56 12.48 21.01
N ASP A 8 7.68 12.30 19.69
CA ASP A 8 8.55 11.29 19.06
C ASP A 8 9.38 11.86 17.90
N MET A 9 10.57 11.32 17.62
CA MET A 9 11.60 11.89 16.72
C MET A 9 11.34 11.72 15.19
N ALA A 10 10.11 11.89 14.71
CA ALA A 10 9.79 11.79 13.27
C ALA A 10 9.91 13.15 12.55
N ASP A 11 10.56 13.16 11.38
CA ASP A 11 10.76 14.35 10.54
C ASP A 11 9.42 15.02 10.13
N ASP A 12 9.43 16.35 10.06
CA ASP A 12 8.26 17.23 9.78
C ASP A 12 7.51 16.86 8.49
N CYS A 13 8.18 16.22 7.52
CA CYS A 13 7.60 15.80 6.25
C CYS A 13 6.53 14.70 6.43
N HIS A 14 6.72 13.77 7.36
CA HIS A 14 5.75 12.70 7.61
C HIS A 14 4.49 13.21 8.32
N LEU A 15 4.63 14.23 9.17
CA LEU A 15 3.49 14.90 9.81
C LEU A 15 2.68 15.72 8.82
N THR A 16 3.37 16.45 7.94
CA THR A 16 2.72 17.21 6.86
C THR A 16 1.93 16.26 5.95
N ASN A 17 2.51 15.09 5.63
CA ASN A 17 1.82 14.06 4.85
C ASN A 17 0.59 13.50 5.58
N LEU A 18 0.69 13.25 6.90
CA LEU A 18 -0.43 12.80 7.71
C LEU A 18 -1.58 13.82 7.71
N LEU A 19 -1.25 15.11 7.87
CA LEU A 19 -2.21 16.21 7.80
C LEU A 19 -2.86 16.30 6.42
N ASN A 20 -2.08 16.15 5.36
CA ASN A 20 -2.58 16.09 4.00
C ASN A 20 -3.55 14.92 3.83
N TYR A 21 -3.21 13.70 4.26
CA TYR A 21 -4.15 12.57 4.21
C TYR A 21 -5.42 12.81 5.01
N ALA A 22 -5.33 13.39 6.21
CA ALA A 22 -6.52 13.69 7.01
C ALA A 22 -7.47 14.64 6.26
N PHE A 23 -6.92 15.68 5.60
CA PHE A 23 -7.71 16.57 4.75
C PHE A 23 -8.29 15.84 3.54
N GLN A 24 -7.48 15.05 2.85
CA GLN A 24 -7.90 14.33 1.64
C GLN A 24 -8.95 13.24 1.94
N ILE A 25 -8.94 12.62 3.13
CA ILE A 25 -10.00 11.72 3.60
C ILE A 25 -11.34 12.47 3.67
N VAL A 26 -11.34 13.70 4.18
CA VAL A 26 -12.57 14.51 4.25
C VAL A 26 -13.05 14.85 2.84
N VAL A 27 -12.15 15.22 1.92
CA VAL A 27 -12.49 15.45 0.52
C VAL A 27 -13.04 14.17 -0.13
N LEU A 28 -12.42 13.01 0.12
CA LEU A 28 -12.83 11.72 -0.45
C LEU A 28 -14.27 11.35 -0.12
N LEU A 29 -14.74 11.63 1.09
CA LEU A 29 -16.08 11.25 1.53
C LEU A 29 -17.12 12.37 1.42
N CYS A 30 -16.74 13.62 1.62
CA CYS A 30 -17.68 14.76 1.64
C CYS A 30 -17.65 15.59 0.34
N GLY A 31 -16.59 15.52 -0.44
CA GLY A 31 -16.37 16.36 -1.62
C GLY A 31 -15.79 17.73 -1.28
N LEU A 32 -15.02 18.31 -2.21
CA LEU A 32 -14.31 19.58 -1.99
C LEU A 32 -15.26 20.78 -1.83
N ASP A 33 -16.37 20.79 -2.56
CA ASP A 33 -17.34 21.89 -2.54
C ASP A 33 -18.05 22.02 -1.18
N GLU A 34 -18.41 20.90 -0.55
CA GLU A 34 -19.04 20.90 0.78
C GLU A 34 -18.04 21.30 1.88
N VAL A 35 -16.76 20.95 1.73
CA VAL A 35 -15.69 21.33 2.67
C VAL A 35 -15.37 22.82 2.58
N THR A 36 -15.34 23.39 1.37
CA THR A 36 -15.02 24.80 1.15
C THR A 36 -16.20 25.73 1.41
N ASN A 37 -17.44 25.28 1.16
CA ASN A 37 -18.64 26.08 1.28
C ASN A 37 -19.69 25.41 2.18
N ILE A 38 -19.40 25.37 3.48
CA ILE A 38 -20.26 24.72 4.48
C ILE A 38 -21.58 25.49 4.63
N LYS A 39 -22.64 24.99 4.00
CA LYS A 39 -24.00 25.57 4.10
C LYS A 39 -24.74 25.12 5.35
N ASN A 40 -24.53 23.88 5.81
CA ASN A 40 -25.19 23.30 6.97
C ASN A 40 -24.20 22.55 7.88
N ILE A 41 -23.83 23.19 8.98
CA ILE A 41 -22.83 22.71 9.94
C ILE A 41 -23.26 21.39 10.60
N GLU A 42 -24.55 21.23 10.94
CA GLU A 42 -25.03 20.03 11.64
C GLU A 42 -25.06 18.80 10.73
N ARG A 43 -25.35 19.00 9.44
CA ARG A 43 -25.23 17.93 8.44
C ARG A 43 -23.77 17.54 8.22
N PHE A 44 -22.90 18.53 8.02
CA PHE A 44 -21.47 18.29 7.81
C PHE A 44 -20.84 17.56 9.01
N LYS A 45 -21.20 17.92 10.24
CA LYS A 45 -20.76 17.19 11.46
C LYS A 45 -21.15 15.71 11.44
N LYS A 46 -22.30 15.35 10.87
CA LYS A 46 -22.73 13.94 10.75
C LYS A 46 -21.93 13.19 9.70
N GLU A 47 -21.65 13.82 8.56
CA GLU A 47 -20.84 13.24 7.48
C GLU A 47 -19.39 13.05 7.95
N LEU A 48 -18.83 14.01 8.70
CA LEU A 48 -17.49 13.94 9.28
C LEU A 48 -17.31 12.79 10.29
N LYS A 49 -18.39 12.34 10.95
CA LYS A 49 -18.32 11.17 11.85
C LYS A 49 -17.92 9.90 11.11
N VAL A 50 -18.24 9.77 9.82
CA VAL A 50 -17.84 8.62 9.00
C VAL A 50 -16.33 8.67 8.75
N CYS A 51 -15.78 9.87 8.54
CA CYS A 51 -14.35 10.09 8.35
C CYS A 51 -13.53 9.71 9.60
N ASN A 52 -14.09 9.82 10.81
CA ASN A 52 -13.36 9.50 12.04
C ASN A 52 -12.81 8.06 12.03
N GLN A 53 -13.56 7.09 11.52
CA GLN A 53 -13.09 5.70 11.43
C GLN A 53 -11.84 5.57 10.55
N LEU A 54 -11.75 6.35 9.47
CA LEU A 54 -10.58 6.38 8.60
C LEU A 54 -9.40 7.10 9.24
N ILE A 55 -9.68 8.22 9.92
CA ILE A 55 -8.66 9.00 10.62
C ILE A 55 -8.09 8.18 11.78
N ASP A 56 -8.92 7.47 12.53
CA ASP A 56 -8.47 6.56 13.59
C ASP A 56 -7.53 5.49 13.03
N LYS A 57 -7.89 4.87 11.90
CA LYS A 57 -7.02 3.92 11.19
C LYS A 57 -5.74 4.52 10.63
N LEU A 58 -5.76 5.80 10.26
CA LEU A 58 -4.59 6.52 9.77
C LEU A 58 -3.57 6.77 10.90
N VAL A 59 -4.07 7.01 12.12
CA VAL A 59 -3.26 7.28 13.32
C VAL A 59 -2.79 5.98 13.98
N GLU A 60 -3.57 4.89 13.87
CA GLU A 60 -3.16 3.56 14.31
C GLU A 60 -1.84 3.13 13.61
N PRO A 61 -0.99 2.34 14.29
CA PRO A 61 0.24 1.84 13.69
C PRO A 61 -0.08 1.08 12.39
N PRO A 62 0.51 1.48 11.26
CA PRO A 62 -0.04 1.11 9.97
C PRO A 62 0.16 -0.38 9.68
N VAL A 63 -0.93 -1.03 9.26
CA VAL A 63 -0.93 -2.46 8.88
C VAL A 63 -0.27 -2.67 7.52
N SER A 64 -0.15 -1.63 6.70
CA SER A 64 0.57 -1.63 5.42
C SER A 64 1.59 -0.49 5.39
N PHE A 65 2.63 -0.61 4.57
CA PHE A 65 3.59 0.45 4.33
C PHE A 65 3.02 1.58 3.45
N SER A 66 1.75 1.52 3.05
CA SER A 66 1.21 2.39 2.02
C SER A 66 1.11 3.85 2.42
N THR A 67 0.57 4.13 3.60
CA THR A 67 0.53 5.50 4.15
C THR A 67 1.93 6.04 4.43
N LEU A 68 2.87 5.16 4.82
CA LEU A 68 4.23 5.55 5.14
C LEU A 68 5.02 5.94 3.88
N THR A 69 4.85 5.20 2.80
CA THR A 69 5.62 5.35 1.56
C THR A 69 4.94 6.23 0.52
N ASN A 70 3.67 6.59 0.74
CA ASN A 70 2.77 7.14 -0.29
C ASN A 70 2.69 6.25 -1.54
N THR A 71 2.69 4.93 -1.37
CA THR A 71 2.59 3.96 -2.46
C THR A 71 1.67 2.80 -2.11
N VAL A 72 1.06 2.13 -3.07
CA VAL A 72 0.17 1.00 -2.75
C VAL A 72 0.91 -0.33 -2.73
N GLU A 73 0.64 -1.13 -1.69
CA GLU A 73 1.20 -2.48 -1.58
C GLU A 73 0.61 -3.40 -2.65
N THR A 74 1.49 -4.02 -3.43
CA THR A 74 1.14 -5.01 -4.44
C THR A 74 1.58 -6.42 -4.04
N ILE A 75 0.92 -7.42 -4.62
CA ILE A 75 1.29 -8.84 -4.47
C ILE A 75 1.81 -9.37 -5.80
N ALA A 76 2.96 -10.04 -5.76
CA ALA A 76 3.48 -10.77 -6.90
C ALA A 76 2.83 -12.16 -6.99
N SER A 77 1.70 -12.25 -7.70
CA SER A 77 1.03 -13.51 -7.98
C SER A 77 1.45 -14.08 -9.35
N PRO A 78 1.80 -15.38 -9.44
CA PRO A 78 2.11 -16.03 -10.72
C PRO A 78 0.89 -16.09 -11.67
N GLU A 79 -0.32 -15.94 -11.13
CA GLU A 79 -1.58 -15.97 -11.88
C GLU A 79 -2.14 -14.56 -12.14
N SER A 80 -1.33 -13.52 -11.93
CA SER A 80 -1.71 -12.12 -12.17
C SER A 80 -2.27 -11.89 -13.57
N THR A 81 -1.74 -12.56 -14.60
CA THR A 81 -2.24 -12.44 -15.98
C THR A 81 -3.66 -12.98 -16.16
N ILE A 82 -3.96 -14.12 -15.53
CA ILE A 82 -5.29 -14.74 -15.56
C ILE A 82 -6.28 -13.84 -14.82
N LEU A 83 -5.93 -13.41 -13.61
CA LEU A 83 -6.76 -12.54 -12.78
C LEU A 83 -7.00 -11.18 -13.46
N GLN A 84 -6.02 -10.64 -14.18
CA GLN A 84 -6.18 -9.40 -14.95
C GLN A 84 -7.24 -9.55 -16.05
N ASN A 85 -7.24 -10.67 -16.79
CA ASN A 85 -8.24 -10.91 -17.84
C ASN A 85 -9.67 -10.98 -17.28
N PHE A 86 -9.84 -11.63 -16.12
CA PHE A 86 -11.13 -11.66 -15.43
C PHE A 86 -11.54 -10.28 -14.92
N LEU A 87 -10.60 -9.50 -14.39
CA LEU A 87 -10.84 -8.14 -13.94
C LEU A 87 -11.27 -7.24 -15.10
N ASP A 88 -10.59 -7.31 -16.25
CA ASP A 88 -10.90 -6.48 -17.41
C ASP A 88 -12.29 -6.81 -17.95
N ALA A 89 -12.63 -8.10 -18.08
CA ALA A 89 -13.97 -8.54 -18.49
C ALA A 89 -15.07 -8.12 -17.51
N PHE A 90 -14.80 -8.20 -16.20
CA PHE A 90 -15.73 -7.75 -15.17
C PHE A 90 -15.90 -6.23 -15.19
N THR A 91 -14.83 -5.48 -15.41
CA THR A 91 -14.85 -4.02 -15.46
C THR A 91 -15.61 -3.52 -16.71
N GLU A 92 -15.45 -4.21 -17.84
CA GLU A 92 -16.24 -3.96 -19.05
C GLU A 92 -17.73 -4.25 -18.83
N ALA A 93 -18.08 -5.36 -18.19
CA ALA A 93 -19.46 -5.67 -17.83
C ALA A 93 -20.07 -4.68 -16.83
N ALA A 94 -19.23 -4.09 -15.96
CA ALA A 94 -19.63 -3.04 -15.02
C ALA A 94 -19.71 -1.64 -15.67
N GLU A 95 -19.53 -1.53 -16.99
CA GLU A 95 -19.45 -0.26 -17.74
C GLU A 95 -18.49 0.76 -17.09
N SER A 96 -17.46 0.26 -16.43
CA SER A 96 -16.46 1.07 -15.74
C SER A 96 -15.12 0.95 -16.45
N SER A 97 -14.26 1.94 -16.23
CA SER A 97 -12.85 1.88 -16.63
C SER A 97 -11.92 1.65 -15.44
N PHE A 98 -12.42 1.78 -14.21
CA PHE A 98 -11.66 1.69 -12.97
C PHE A 98 -12.05 0.40 -12.24
N GLY A 99 -11.14 -0.56 -12.22
CA GLY A 99 -11.31 -1.81 -11.49
C GLY A 99 -10.02 -2.26 -10.84
N CYS A 100 -10.11 -2.89 -9.68
CA CYS A 100 -8.99 -3.51 -8.99
C CYS A 100 -9.42 -4.71 -8.14
N LEU A 101 -8.47 -5.59 -7.87
CA LEU A 101 -8.64 -6.77 -7.03
C LEU A 101 -7.73 -6.68 -5.80
N TYR A 102 -8.34 -6.73 -4.62
CA TYR A 102 -7.64 -6.73 -3.34
C TYR A 102 -7.56 -8.13 -2.74
N VAL A 103 -6.41 -8.46 -2.16
CA VAL A 103 -6.21 -9.61 -1.28
C VAL A 103 -5.58 -9.11 0.01
N ASP A 104 -6.32 -9.19 1.12
CA ASP A 104 -5.87 -8.78 2.47
C ASP A 104 -5.28 -7.35 2.47
N ASP A 105 -6.04 -6.37 1.95
CA ASP A 105 -5.70 -4.95 1.83
C ASP A 105 -4.55 -4.60 0.85
N ARG A 106 -4.17 -5.55 -0.03
CA ARG A 106 -3.11 -5.37 -1.06
C ARG A 106 -3.65 -5.57 -2.46
N ILE A 107 -3.16 -4.79 -3.43
CA ILE A 107 -3.59 -4.91 -4.82
C ILE A 107 -2.88 -6.07 -5.51
N VAL A 108 -3.64 -7.00 -6.10
CA VAL A 108 -3.08 -8.07 -6.94
C VAL A 108 -3.04 -7.64 -8.40
N VAL A 109 -4.15 -7.12 -8.90
CA VAL A 109 -4.32 -6.66 -10.29
C VAL A 109 -5.23 -5.44 -10.31
N ALA A 110 -5.00 -4.54 -11.26
CA ALA A 110 -5.85 -3.37 -11.47
C ALA A 110 -5.81 -2.90 -12.92
N THR A 111 -6.87 -2.23 -13.37
CA THR A 111 -6.95 -1.70 -14.74
C THR A 111 -5.95 -0.57 -14.96
N ARG A 112 -5.62 -0.29 -16.23
CA ARG A 112 -4.68 0.80 -16.57
C ARG A 112 -5.13 2.16 -16.06
N LYS A 113 -6.44 2.42 -16.06
CA LYS A 113 -7.02 3.66 -15.56
C LYS A 113 -6.94 3.76 -14.03
N TRP A 114 -7.07 2.63 -13.33
CA TRP A 114 -6.80 2.59 -11.90
C TRP A 114 -5.36 3.00 -11.59
N TRP A 115 -4.38 2.46 -12.32
CA TRP A 115 -2.96 2.84 -12.15
C TRP A 115 -2.62 4.27 -12.58
N SER A 116 -3.50 4.95 -13.32
CA SER A 116 -3.32 6.36 -13.68
C SER A 116 -3.82 7.34 -12.62
N LEU A 117 -4.46 6.84 -11.55
CA LEU A 117 -4.83 7.65 -10.39
C LEU A 117 -3.57 8.14 -9.65
N SER A 118 -3.71 9.23 -8.90
CA SER A 118 -2.59 9.74 -8.11
C SER A 118 -2.19 8.77 -6.99
N SER A 119 -0.96 8.87 -6.52
CA SER A 119 -0.48 8.10 -5.35
C SER A 119 -1.39 8.27 -4.14
N ASN A 120 -1.84 9.52 -3.91
CA ASN A 120 -2.71 9.87 -2.80
C ASN A 120 -4.06 9.16 -2.93
N GLU A 121 -4.68 9.20 -4.11
CA GLU A 121 -5.95 8.52 -4.39
C GLU A 121 -5.85 7.01 -4.16
N LEU A 122 -4.79 6.40 -4.68
CA LEU A 122 -4.56 4.96 -4.54
C LEU A 122 -4.40 4.54 -3.06
N VAL A 123 -3.65 5.31 -2.28
CA VAL A 123 -3.45 5.07 -0.83
C VAL A 123 -4.76 5.29 -0.07
N LEU A 124 -5.51 6.35 -0.37
CA LEU A 124 -6.79 6.67 0.27
C LEU A 124 -7.86 5.62 -0.02
N LEU A 125 -7.95 5.12 -1.25
CA LEU A 125 -8.87 4.04 -1.62
C LEU A 125 -8.52 2.74 -0.88
N THR A 126 -7.23 2.41 -0.78
CA THR A 126 -6.77 1.25 -0.03
C THR A 126 -7.11 1.38 1.46
N LEU A 127 -6.86 2.56 2.05
CA LEU A 127 -7.21 2.87 3.44
C LEU A 127 -8.72 2.76 3.66
N LEU A 128 -9.52 3.29 2.73
CA LEU A 128 -10.98 3.18 2.76
C LEU A 128 -11.44 1.74 2.78
N ILE A 129 -10.98 0.93 1.84
CA ILE A 129 -11.39 -0.48 1.74
C ILE A 129 -11.00 -1.26 3.01
N SER A 130 -9.81 -1.01 3.53
CA SER A 130 -9.35 -1.64 4.76
C SER A 130 -10.18 -1.25 5.99
N SER A 131 -10.73 -0.04 6.05
CA SER A 131 -11.48 0.48 7.20
C SER A 131 -12.91 -0.01 7.27
N LEU A 132 -13.49 -0.34 6.13
CA LEU A 132 -14.87 -0.73 6.02
C LEU A 132 -15.15 -2.09 6.68
N GLN A 133 -16.37 -2.20 7.22
CA GLN A 133 -16.83 -3.45 7.81
C GLN A 133 -17.00 -4.53 6.74
N ARG A 134 -16.54 -5.75 7.05
CA ARG A 134 -16.63 -6.94 6.20
C ARG A 134 -18.08 -7.28 5.83
N CYS A 135 -18.48 -6.92 4.60
CA CYS A 135 -19.77 -7.22 3.99
C CYS A 135 -19.62 -7.94 2.63
N SER A 136 -20.71 -8.50 2.09
CA SER A 136 -20.73 -9.19 0.78
C SER A 136 -20.62 -8.23 -0.40
N SER A 137 -21.38 -7.14 -0.37
CA SER A 137 -21.41 -6.09 -1.37
C SER A 137 -21.56 -4.73 -0.68
N ARG A 138 -20.96 -3.68 -1.24
CA ARG A 138 -21.07 -2.29 -0.74
C ARG A 138 -21.17 -1.34 -1.91
N ASP A 139 -21.93 -0.26 -1.73
CA ASP A 139 -22.00 0.89 -2.64
C ASP A 139 -21.77 2.16 -1.80
N ILE A 140 -20.66 2.85 -2.04
CA ILE A 140 -20.22 3.99 -1.24
C ILE A 140 -19.93 5.17 -2.17
N PRO A 141 -20.55 6.35 -1.94
CA PRO A 141 -20.19 7.54 -2.69
C PRO A 141 -18.78 8.00 -2.29
N ILE A 142 -17.94 8.27 -3.28
CA ILE A 142 -16.59 8.79 -3.12
C ILE A 142 -16.34 9.94 -4.09
N PHE A 143 -15.46 10.85 -3.73
CA PHE A 143 -14.94 11.91 -4.58
C PHE A 143 -13.44 11.68 -4.76
N LEU A 144 -12.93 11.74 -5.98
CA LEU A 144 -11.51 11.50 -6.22
C LEU A 144 -10.74 12.81 -5.99
N PRO A 145 -9.94 12.97 -4.91
CA PRO A 145 -9.51 14.30 -4.49
C PRO A 145 -8.61 15.04 -5.49
N ASP A 146 -7.85 14.32 -6.31
CA ASP A 146 -6.94 14.92 -7.29
C ASP A 146 -7.56 14.92 -8.69
N SER A 147 -8.21 13.83 -9.07
CA SER A 147 -8.78 13.64 -10.40
C SER A 147 -10.15 14.31 -10.57
N HIS A 148 -11.05 14.11 -9.61
CA HIS A 148 -12.45 14.56 -9.69
C HIS A 148 -13.00 14.97 -8.29
N PRO A 149 -12.50 16.08 -7.71
CA PRO A 149 -12.82 16.45 -6.32
C PRO A 149 -14.26 16.91 -6.09
N THR A 150 -14.97 17.28 -7.17
CA THR A 150 -16.33 17.85 -7.13
C THR A 150 -17.39 16.90 -7.68
N ILE A 151 -16.98 15.83 -8.36
CA ILE A 151 -17.92 14.88 -8.99
C ILE A 151 -18.02 13.63 -8.12
N PRO A 152 -19.23 13.29 -7.63
CA PRO A 152 -19.43 12.07 -6.86
C PRO A 152 -19.36 10.85 -7.80
N HIS A 153 -18.51 9.91 -7.45
CA HIS A 153 -18.44 8.57 -8.01
C HIS A 153 -18.94 7.55 -7.00
N ARG A 154 -19.22 6.32 -7.45
CA ARG A 154 -19.63 5.22 -6.56
C ARG A 154 -18.55 4.16 -6.53
N LEU A 155 -17.96 3.93 -5.37
CA LEU A 155 -17.08 2.79 -5.12
C LEU A 155 -17.95 1.59 -4.75
N MET A 156 -18.01 0.63 -5.65
CA MET A 156 -18.65 -0.65 -5.39
C MET A 156 -17.60 -1.70 -5.05
N THR A 157 -17.83 -2.43 -3.97
CA THR A 157 -16.92 -3.50 -3.53
C THR A 157 -17.71 -4.81 -3.41
N PHE A 158 -17.15 -5.91 -3.89
CA PHE A 158 -17.76 -7.22 -3.83
C PHE A 158 -16.77 -8.24 -3.28
N ARG A 159 -17.21 -8.97 -2.27
CA ARG A 159 -16.39 -9.97 -1.62
C ARG A 159 -16.45 -11.30 -2.37
N LEU A 160 -15.30 -11.73 -2.85
CA LEU A 160 -15.17 -12.99 -3.61
C LEU A 160 -14.83 -14.17 -2.69
N THR A 161 -13.95 -13.93 -1.70
CA THR A 161 -13.52 -14.96 -0.73
C THR A 161 -13.49 -14.39 0.68
N LYS A 162 -12.91 -15.13 1.65
CA LYS A 162 -12.73 -14.58 3.00
C LYS A 162 -11.74 -13.43 3.08
N LYS A 163 -10.80 -13.35 2.11
CA LYS A 163 -9.67 -12.40 2.11
C LYS A 163 -9.56 -11.62 0.79
N THR A 164 -10.46 -11.85 -0.16
CA THR A 164 -10.39 -11.26 -1.49
C THR A 164 -11.64 -10.44 -1.78
N GLU A 165 -11.45 -9.20 -2.22
CA GLU A 165 -12.52 -8.27 -2.59
C GLU A 165 -12.19 -7.63 -3.95
N VAL A 166 -13.16 -7.58 -4.87
CA VAL A 166 -13.05 -6.82 -6.13
C VAL A 166 -13.71 -5.47 -5.94
N CYS A 167 -13.08 -4.42 -6.44
CA CYS A 167 -13.56 -3.06 -6.32
C CYS A 167 -13.63 -2.41 -7.70
N VAL A 168 -14.71 -1.67 -7.96
CA VAL A 168 -14.91 -0.90 -9.18
C VAL A 168 -15.44 0.48 -8.84
N ILE A 169 -15.00 1.49 -9.59
CA ILE A 169 -15.52 2.86 -9.45
C ILE A 169 -16.48 3.11 -10.60
N CYS A 170 -17.77 3.20 -10.30
CA CYS A 170 -18.83 3.36 -11.29
C CYS A 170 -19.42 4.77 -11.23
N GLY A 171 -20.05 5.18 -12.34
CA GLY A 171 -20.88 6.39 -12.39
C GLY A 171 -22.27 6.12 -11.83
N GLN A 172 -23.31 6.59 -12.53
CA GLN A 172 -24.71 6.40 -12.12
C GLN A 172 -25.27 5.00 -12.45
N THR A 173 -24.66 4.28 -13.39
CA THR A 173 -24.97 2.90 -13.78
C THR A 173 -23.69 2.05 -13.68
N PRO A 174 -23.79 0.72 -13.48
CA PRO A 174 -24.97 -0.11 -13.17
C PRO A 174 -25.42 -0.02 -11.69
N SER A 175 -26.51 -0.70 -11.30
CA SER A 175 -26.92 -0.79 -9.89
C SER A 175 -26.13 -1.87 -9.14
N LEU A 176 -26.07 -1.78 -7.81
CA LEU A 176 -25.36 -2.77 -6.98
C LEU A 176 -25.90 -4.19 -7.21
N THR A 177 -27.21 -4.35 -7.35
CA THR A 177 -27.88 -5.64 -7.51
C THR A 177 -27.55 -6.27 -8.86
N ASP A 178 -27.54 -5.49 -9.94
CA ASP A 178 -27.21 -5.99 -11.28
C ASP A 178 -25.80 -6.58 -11.30
N LEU A 179 -24.85 -5.85 -10.71
CA LEU A 179 -23.46 -6.26 -10.69
C LEU A 179 -23.21 -7.43 -9.72
N GLU A 180 -23.93 -7.50 -8.60
CA GLU A 180 -23.86 -8.62 -7.65
C GLU A 180 -24.23 -9.96 -8.31
N HIS A 181 -25.20 -9.97 -9.24
CA HIS A 181 -25.53 -11.16 -10.03
C HIS A 181 -24.40 -11.59 -10.96
N GLU A 182 -23.71 -10.64 -11.60
CA GLU A 182 -22.62 -10.91 -12.52
C GLU A 182 -21.32 -11.35 -11.81
N VAL A 183 -21.06 -10.87 -10.58
CA VAL A 183 -19.87 -11.26 -9.79
C VAL A 183 -19.71 -12.79 -9.72
N GLY A 184 -20.80 -13.51 -9.44
CA GLY A 184 -20.78 -14.97 -9.37
C GLY A 184 -20.44 -15.61 -10.73
N ARG A 185 -20.86 -15.01 -11.84
CA ARG A 185 -20.62 -15.54 -13.19
C ARG A 185 -19.16 -15.38 -13.61
N PHE A 186 -18.55 -14.22 -13.34
CA PHE A 186 -17.17 -13.93 -13.76
C PHE A 186 -16.12 -14.57 -12.87
N TRP A 187 -16.33 -14.62 -11.55
CA TRP A 187 -15.28 -15.01 -10.61
C TRP A 187 -15.32 -16.49 -10.19
N ARG A 188 -16.43 -17.22 -10.42
CA ARG A 188 -16.48 -18.67 -10.16
C ARG A 188 -15.42 -19.46 -10.93
N PRO A 189 -15.16 -19.21 -12.23
CA PRO A 189 -14.09 -19.91 -12.97
C PRO A 189 -12.68 -19.59 -12.47
N ALA A 190 -12.49 -18.42 -11.87
CA ALA A 190 -11.19 -17.95 -11.37
C ALA A 190 -10.94 -18.31 -9.89
N TYR A 191 -11.82 -19.08 -9.27
CA TYR A 191 -11.80 -19.31 -7.81
C TYR A 191 -10.49 -19.92 -7.31
N ASP A 192 -9.98 -20.93 -8.00
CA ASP A 192 -8.69 -21.56 -7.65
C ASP A 192 -7.55 -20.55 -7.73
N SER A 193 -7.58 -19.65 -8.72
CA SER A 193 -6.56 -18.61 -8.83
C SER A 193 -6.63 -17.55 -7.74
N LEU A 194 -7.84 -17.23 -7.26
CA LEU A 194 -8.01 -16.36 -6.09
C LEU A 194 -7.46 -17.02 -4.81
N LEU A 195 -7.62 -18.33 -4.66
CA LEU A 195 -7.07 -19.08 -3.54
C LEU A 195 -5.54 -19.12 -3.59
N SER A 196 -4.96 -19.40 -4.75
CA SER A 196 -3.51 -19.32 -4.99
C SER A 196 -2.96 -17.95 -4.61
N ALA A 197 -3.56 -16.85 -5.09
CA ALA A 197 -3.15 -15.50 -4.72
C ALA A 197 -3.25 -15.23 -3.21
N THR A 198 -4.29 -15.75 -2.56
CA THR A 198 -4.49 -15.62 -1.10
C THR A 198 -3.43 -16.38 -0.30
N SER A 199 -2.92 -17.50 -0.82
CA SER A 199 -1.90 -18.31 -0.15
C SER A 199 -0.52 -17.63 -0.07
N ILE A 200 -0.29 -16.60 -0.91
CA ILE A 200 0.97 -15.87 -0.98
C ILE A 200 1.11 -14.87 0.16
N VAL A 201 -0.01 -14.41 0.73
CA VAL A 201 -0.01 -13.52 1.91
C VAL A 201 0.30 -14.33 3.17
N PRO A 202 1.25 -13.89 4.03
CA PRO A 202 1.81 -12.54 4.15
C PRO A 202 3.13 -12.29 3.38
N ARG A 203 3.66 -13.31 2.70
CA ARG A 203 4.97 -13.26 2.02
C ARG A 203 4.99 -12.33 0.82
N ASN A 204 3.85 -12.10 0.15
CA ASN A 204 3.68 -11.25 -1.03
C ASN A 204 4.51 -11.61 -2.27
N ILE A 205 5.33 -12.66 -2.19
CA ILE A 205 6.13 -13.17 -3.30
C ILE A 205 5.87 -14.67 -3.51
N PRO A 206 6.00 -15.17 -4.75
CA PRO A 206 5.80 -16.59 -5.04
C PRO A 206 6.73 -17.49 -4.22
N SER A 207 6.26 -18.68 -3.85
CA SER A 207 7.04 -19.66 -3.10
C SER A 207 8.30 -20.13 -3.84
N CYS A 208 8.30 -20.08 -5.17
CA CYS A 208 9.45 -20.42 -6.02
C CYS A 208 10.61 -19.40 -5.94
N MET A 209 10.35 -18.20 -5.44
CA MET A 209 11.38 -17.17 -5.28
C MET A 209 12.18 -17.46 -4.01
N VAL A 210 13.48 -17.75 -4.15
CA VAL A 210 14.38 -18.01 -3.02
C VAL A 210 15.17 -16.73 -2.72
N LEU A 211 14.92 -16.12 -1.56
CA LEU A 211 15.73 -15.04 -1.02
C LEU A 211 16.80 -15.58 -0.08
N ASP A 212 17.79 -14.75 0.22
CA ASP A 212 18.82 -15.09 1.20
C ASP A 212 18.20 -15.32 2.59
N PRO A 213 18.57 -16.40 3.31
CA PRO A 213 17.98 -16.74 4.60
C PRO A 213 18.24 -15.71 5.70
N ASN A 214 19.25 -14.84 5.53
CA ASN A 214 19.51 -13.78 6.51
C ASN A 214 18.54 -12.60 6.37
N ILE A 215 17.72 -12.53 5.31
CA ILE A 215 16.73 -11.46 5.12
C ILE A 215 15.50 -11.74 6.01
N GLN A 216 15.25 -10.87 7.00
CA GLN A 216 14.08 -10.97 7.88
C GLN A 216 12.83 -10.31 7.27
N CYS A 217 13.02 -9.14 6.67
CA CYS A 217 11.98 -8.42 5.93
C CYS A 217 12.60 -7.48 4.90
N PHE A 218 11.83 -7.11 3.89
CA PHE A 218 12.21 -6.11 2.92
C PHE A 218 11.01 -5.28 2.48
N LEU A 219 11.30 -4.09 1.97
CA LEU A 219 10.36 -3.17 1.34
C LEU A 219 11.00 -2.64 0.07
N LEU A 220 10.40 -2.95 -1.07
CA LEU A 220 10.74 -2.37 -2.36
C LEU A 220 9.70 -1.30 -2.69
N VAL A 221 10.13 -0.08 -2.98
CA VAL A 221 9.28 1.03 -3.38
C VAL A 221 9.68 1.45 -4.79
N ASN A 222 8.72 1.59 -5.69
CA ASN A 222 8.90 2.23 -6.98
C ASN A 222 8.27 3.62 -6.94
N THR A 223 9.12 4.64 -7.04
CA THR A 223 8.72 6.05 -6.92
C THR A 223 8.07 6.59 -8.19
N GLU A 224 8.19 5.92 -9.34
CA GLU A 224 7.56 6.34 -10.60
C GLU A 224 6.13 5.79 -10.75
N THR A 225 5.90 4.56 -10.30
CA THR A 225 4.60 3.87 -10.43
C THR A 225 3.73 3.98 -9.19
N SER A 226 4.29 4.51 -8.09
CA SER A 226 3.66 4.61 -6.77
C SER A 226 3.20 3.26 -6.22
N ARG A 227 4.02 2.22 -6.41
CA ARG A 227 3.78 0.86 -5.92
C ARG A 227 4.87 0.43 -4.97
N CYS A 228 4.52 -0.39 -3.99
CA CYS A 228 5.49 -1.05 -3.14
C CYS A 228 5.21 -2.55 -2.99
N LEU A 229 6.29 -3.29 -2.73
CA LEU A 229 6.26 -4.70 -2.40
C LEU A 229 7.01 -4.90 -1.09
N GLY A 230 6.25 -5.12 -0.03
CA GLY A 230 6.78 -5.46 1.28
C GLY A 230 6.63 -6.96 1.56
N SER A 231 7.65 -7.58 2.16
CA SER A 231 7.55 -8.94 2.69
C SER A 231 8.08 -8.98 4.10
N VAL A 232 7.29 -9.57 5.00
CA VAL A 232 7.73 -9.86 6.37
C VAL A 232 7.71 -11.37 6.55
N TYR A 233 8.89 -11.98 6.63
CA TYR A 233 9.00 -13.41 6.76
C TYR A 233 8.64 -13.84 8.17
N SER A 234 7.73 -14.81 8.30
CA SER A 234 7.62 -15.63 9.50
C SER A 234 8.50 -16.85 9.25
N SER A 235 9.61 -16.98 9.99
CA SER A 235 10.41 -18.21 9.90
C SER A 235 9.63 -19.34 10.59
N PRO A 236 9.35 -20.46 9.90
CA PRO A 236 8.66 -21.61 10.50
C PRO A 236 9.52 -22.36 11.53
N GLU A 237 10.82 -22.06 11.65
CA GLU A 237 11.72 -22.63 12.68
C GLU A 237 11.67 -21.86 14.01
N SER A 238 10.53 -21.22 14.31
CA SER A 238 10.30 -20.48 15.57
C SER A 238 9.83 -21.39 16.71
N SER A 239 10.55 -22.50 16.92
CA SER A 239 10.50 -23.30 18.15
C SER A 239 11.89 -23.42 18.82
N GLY A 240 12.78 -22.44 18.56
CA GLY A 240 13.99 -22.21 19.36
C GLY A 240 13.70 -21.37 20.59
N PRO A 241 14.53 -21.46 21.66
CA PRO A 241 14.25 -20.84 22.95
C PRO A 241 14.19 -19.31 22.84
N LEU A 242 13.30 -18.72 23.63
CA LEU A 242 13.00 -17.29 23.76
C LEU A 242 14.28 -16.45 23.89
N GLY A 243 14.60 -15.60 22.91
CA GLY A 243 15.75 -14.69 23.03
C GLY A 243 15.98 -13.73 21.87
N ASP A 244 16.31 -14.23 20.67
CA ASP A 244 17.08 -13.42 19.71
C ASP A 244 16.35 -13.04 18.40
N PHE A 245 15.05 -13.31 18.28
CA PHE A 245 14.33 -13.05 17.04
C PHE A 245 13.23 -12.01 17.22
N LEU A 246 13.31 -10.92 16.43
CA LEU A 246 12.25 -9.93 16.32
C LEU A 246 10.94 -10.62 15.90
N THR A 247 9.84 -10.29 16.57
CA THR A 247 8.49 -10.71 16.17
C THR A 247 8.09 -10.04 14.85
N VAL A 248 7.10 -10.59 14.14
CA VAL A 248 6.57 -9.99 12.89
C VAL A 248 6.22 -8.50 13.03
N PRO A 249 5.51 -8.03 14.08
CA PRO A 249 5.24 -6.60 14.26
C PRO A 249 6.51 -5.80 14.54
N GLN A 250 7.45 -6.31 15.34
CA GLN A 250 8.73 -5.63 15.61
C GLN A 250 9.57 -5.47 14.35
N ARG A 251 9.64 -6.48 13.47
CA ARG A 251 10.34 -6.39 12.18
C ARG A 251 9.77 -5.29 11.29
N ARG A 252 8.43 -5.16 11.30
CA ARG A 252 7.74 -4.11 10.56
C ARG A 252 8.02 -2.75 11.15
N GLU A 253 7.97 -2.60 12.47
CA GLU A 253 8.28 -1.36 13.16
C GLU A 253 9.71 -0.92 12.89
N VAL A 254 10.69 -1.83 12.99
CA VAL A 254 12.08 -1.58 12.62
C VAL A 254 12.21 -1.11 11.18
N LEU A 255 11.54 -1.77 10.23
CA LEU A 255 11.57 -1.38 8.82
C LEU A 255 10.92 -0.01 8.59
N SER A 256 9.80 0.27 9.25
CA SER A 256 9.11 1.56 9.19
C SER A 256 9.96 2.69 9.77
N SER A 257 10.59 2.46 10.94
CA SER A 257 11.49 3.44 11.57
C SER A 257 12.75 3.64 10.74
N PHE A 258 13.28 2.58 10.12
CA PHE A 258 14.40 2.68 9.19
C PHE A 258 14.02 3.50 7.95
N TYR A 259 12.85 3.27 7.35
CA TYR A 259 12.35 4.06 6.24
C TYR A 259 12.20 5.55 6.62
N LYS A 260 11.53 5.85 7.75
CA LYS A 260 11.35 7.24 8.24
C LYS A 260 12.68 7.96 8.47
N LYS A 261 13.70 7.25 8.94
CA LYS A 261 15.04 7.82 9.16
C LYS A 261 15.81 8.06 7.86
N MET A 262 15.53 7.26 6.83
CA MET A 262 16.25 7.34 5.56
C MET A 262 15.61 8.32 4.59
N VAL A 263 14.29 8.39 4.57
CA VAL A 263 13.53 9.35 3.76
C VAL A 263 13.57 10.74 4.41
N GLY A 264 13.88 11.76 3.63
CA GLY A 264 14.08 13.14 4.12
C GLY A 264 15.51 13.44 4.53
N THR A 265 16.23 12.49 5.13
CA THR A 265 17.66 12.66 5.48
C THR A 265 18.61 12.26 4.35
N PHE A 266 18.37 11.12 3.69
CA PHE A 266 19.27 10.57 2.67
C PHE A 266 18.59 10.40 1.31
N PHE A 267 17.37 9.86 1.28
CA PHE A 267 16.64 9.64 0.03
C PHE A 267 15.48 10.62 -0.13
N ASN A 268 15.31 11.11 -1.35
CA ASN A 268 14.11 11.84 -1.75
C ASN A 268 12.96 10.84 -1.89
N SER A 269 11.74 11.25 -1.54
CA SER A 269 10.54 10.42 -1.63
C SER A 269 9.43 11.16 -2.38
N VAL A 270 8.35 10.45 -2.72
CA VAL A 270 7.11 11.02 -3.29
C VAL A 270 6.31 11.83 -2.23
N ILE A 271 6.89 12.05 -1.04
CA ILE A 271 6.25 12.79 0.05
C ILE A 271 6.65 14.26 -0.08
N GLU A 272 5.65 15.13 -0.20
CA GLU A 272 5.87 16.58 -0.23
C GLU A 272 6.64 17.04 1.02
N GLY A 273 7.73 17.79 0.82
CA GLY A 273 8.64 18.23 1.88
C GLY A 273 9.84 17.30 2.14
N SER A 274 9.88 16.11 1.51
CA SER A 274 11.08 15.23 1.55
C SER A 274 12.22 15.68 0.63
N ASP A 275 11.98 16.71 -0.20
CA ASP A 275 13.00 17.38 -1.04
C ASP A 275 14.03 18.18 -0.24
N THR A 276 13.88 18.23 1.09
CA THR A 276 14.81 18.87 2.03
C THR A 276 15.98 17.97 2.40
N GLY A 277 16.25 16.92 1.61
CA GLY A 277 17.58 16.32 1.59
C GLY A 277 18.63 17.41 1.38
N PRO A 278 19.86 17.27 1.92
CA PRO A 278 20.81 18.36 1.97
C PRO A 278 21.10 18.90 0.55
N LEU A 279 20.49 20.05 0.24
CA LEU A 279 20.69 20.87 -0.97
C LEU A 279 22.17 21.28 -1.16
N GLU A 280 23.01 21.00 -0.19
CA GLU A 280 24.43 21.32 -0.13
C GLU A 280 25.36 20.27 -0.77
N PHE A 281 24.86 19.08 -1.15
CA PHE A 281 25.71 18.06 -1.77
C PHE A 281 25.43 17.87 -3.26
N THR A 282 26.49 17.90 -4.06
CA THR A 282 26.50 17.60 -5.50
C THR A 282 26.21 16.12 -5.84
N HIS A 283 26.22 15.24 -4.84
CA HIS A 283 26.04 13.80 -4.99
C HIS A 283 24.86 13.30 -4.14
N GLN A 284 23.93 12.59 -4.76
CA GLN A 284 22.84 11.92 -4.06
C GLN A 284 23.36 10.59 -3.47
N PRO A 285 23.08 10.30 -2.18
CA PRO A 285 23.47 9.04 -1.58
C PRO A 285 22.68 7.89 -2.24
N MET A 286 23.38 6.83 -2.63
CA MET A 286 22.75 5.69 -3.33
C MET A 286 22.58 4.46 -2.43
N GLU A 287 23.41 4.33 -1.41
CA GLU A 287 23.46 3.14 -0.55
C GLU A 287 23.79 3.57 0.87
N THR A 288 23.16 2.96 1.86
CA THR A 288 23.47 3.19 3.28
C THR A 288 23.13 1.95 4.10
N TYR A 289 23.74 1.82 5.27
CA TYR A 289 23.48 0.71 6.18
C TYR A 289 23.56 1.16 7.62
N ILE A 290 22.82 0.47 8.49
CA ILE A 290 22.86 0.65 9.93
C ILE A 290 23.10 -0.72 10.55
N THR A 291 24.09 -0.81 11.43
CA THR A 291 24.31 -1.99 12.27
C THR A 291 23.84 -1.68 13.68
N THR A 292 22.97 -2.53 14.21
CA THR A 292 22.59 -2.52 15.63
C THR A 292 23.00 -3.85 16.26
N ASP A 293 22.91 -3.94 17.58
CA ASP A 293 23.26 -5.16 18.32
C ASP A 293 22.29 -6.33 18.06
N SER A 294 21.11 -6.06 17.49
CA SER A 294 20.06 -7.07 17.26
C SER A 294 19.80 -7.37 15.78
N HIS A 295 20.02 -6.39 14.90
CA HIS A 295 19.72 -6.50 13.48
C HIS A 295 20.58 -5.53 12.65
N LYS A 296 20.67 -5.81 11.36
CA LYS A 296 21.37 -4.95 10.39
C LYS A 296 20.39 -4.47 9.34
N CYS A 297 20.39 -3.19 9.02
CA CYS A 297 19.57 -2.62 7.97
C CYS A 297 20.43 -2.16 6.80
N TYR A 298 19.92 -2.31 5.59
CA TYR A 298 20.56 -1.83 4.38
C TYR A 298 19.52 -1.16 3.49
N ALA A 299 19.85 0.01 2.93
CA ALA A 299 19.03 0.70 1.97
C ALA A 299 19.82 0.95 0.67
N LEU A 300 19.12 0.80 -0.45
CA LEU A 300 19.67 0.89 -1.80
C LEU A 300 18.70 1.67 -2.69
N GLN A 301 19.20 2.70 -3.36
CA GLN A 301 18.51 3.43 -4.41
C GLN A 301 19.16 3.12 -5.76
N SER A 302 18.35 2.65 -6.71
CA SER A 302 18.80 2.33 -8.07
C SER A 302 17.72 2.71 -9.08
N GLY A 303 17.88 3.87 -9.72
CA GLY A 303 16.87 4.42 -10.63
C GLY A 303 15.57 4.75 -9.88
N PRO A 304 14.40 4.30 -10.36
CA PRO A 304 13.12 4.54 -9.69
C PRO A 304 12.87 3.62 -8.49
N TYR A 305 13.75 2.66 -8.23
CA TYR A 305 13.57 1.66 -7.17
C TYR A 305 14.36 2.03 -5.92
N GLN A 306 13.68 2.00 -4.78
CA GLN A 306 14.27 2.08 -3.44
C GLN A 306 14.01 0.77 -2.71
N LEU A 307 15.07 0.09 -2.29
CA LEU A 307 15.01 -1.18 -1.56
C LEU A 307 15.52 -0.98 -0.14
N TYR A 308 14.71 -1.34 0.84
CA TYR A 308 15.02 -1.33 2.26
C TYR A 308 14.97 -2.78 2.76
N VAL A 309 16.04 -3.25 3.40
CA VAL A 309 16.17 -4.64 3.86
C VAL A 309 16.63 -4.68 5.31
N VAL A 310 15.99 -5.52 6.11
CA VAL A 310 16.43 -5.86 7.47
C VAL A 310 16.97 -7.29 7.46
N TYR A 311 18.19 -7.42 7.94
CA TYR A 311 18.94 -8.66 8.06
C TYR A 311 19.05 -9.09 9.53
N THR A 312 19.23 -10.39 9.73
CA THR A 312 19.75 -10.95 10.98
C THR A 312 21.14 -10.39 11.28
N ASP A 313 21.51 -10.30 12.56
CA ASP A 313 22.86 -9.88 12.93
C ASP A 313 23.96 -10.88 12.47
N SER A 314 23.58 -12.13 12.16
CA SER A 314 24.50 -13.13 11.63
C SER A 314 25.16 -12.77 10.29
N ILE A 315 24.58 -11.86 9.50
CA ILE A 315 25.16 -11.51 8.20
C ILE A 315 26.45 -10.68 8.36
N PRO A 316 27.53 -11.02 7.65
CA PRO A 316 28.70 -10.16 7.57
C PRO A 316 28.38 -8.84 6.83
N THR A 317 28.82 -7.71 7.37
CA THR A 317 28.56 -6.37 6.80
C THR A 317 28.99 -6.25 5.34
N TYR A 318 30.11 -6.87 4.96
CA TYR A 318 30.62 -6.83 3.58
C TYR A 318 29.71 -7.56 2.59
N ALA A 319 28.90 -8.53 3.05
CA ALA A 319 28.02 -9.32 2.21
C ALA A 319 26.68 -8.62 1.91
N MET A 320 26.24 -7.70 2.79
CA MET A 320 24.94 -7.02 2.69
C MET A 320 24.74 -6.33 1.34
N ARG A 321 25.77 -5.68 0.82
CA ARG A 321 25.71 -5.02 -0.50
C ARG A 321 25.39 -6.00 -1.62
N SER A 322 26.16 -7.09 -1.69
CA SER A 322 25.98 -8.11 -2.74
C SER A 322 24.61 -8.76 -2.67
N VAL A 323 24.16 -9.10 -1.45
CA VAL A 323 22.85 -9.71 -1.21
C VAL A 323 21.70 -8.77 -1.59
N SER A 324 21.80 -7.48 -1.24
CA SER A 324 20.77 -6.49 -1.56
C SER A 324 20.67 -6.23 -3.06
N HIS A 325 21.80 -6.11 -3.77
CA HIS A 325 21.82 -5.97 -5.23
C HIS A 325 21.26 -7.20 -5.95
N LYS A 326 21.61 -8.40 -5.48
CA LYS A 326 21.06 -9.66 -6.01
C LYS A 326 19.55 -9.73 -5.79
N THR A 327 19.07 -9.33 -4.62
CA THR A 327 17.64 -9.28 -4.28
C THR A 327 16.89 -8.28 -5.15
N LEU A 328 17.42 -7.06 -5.32
CA LEU A 328 16.84 -6.06 -6.21
C LEU A 328 16.75 -6.58 -7.65
N SER A 329 17.83 -7.19 -8.16
CA SER A 329 17.83 -7.74 -9.52
C SER A 329 16.84 -8.89 -9.68
N LEU A 330 16.64 -9.70 -8.65
CA LEU A 330 15.66 -10.78 -8.65
C LEU A 330 14.23 -10.21 -8.69
N LEU A 331 13.94 -9.19 -7.87
CA LEU A 331 12.63 -8.56 -7.77
C LEU A 331 12.25 -7.74 -9.03
N THR A 332 13.23 -7.11 -9.69
CA THR A 332 12.99 -6.24 -10.85
C THR A 332 12.98 -6.99 -12.19
N LYS A 333 13.61 -8.18 -12.27
CA LYS A 333 13.64 -8.98 -13.51
C LYS A 333 12.45 -9.91 -13.67
N ASP A 334 11.77 -10.26 -12.58
CA ASP A 334 10.62 -11.16 -12.64
C ASP A 334 9.40 -10.44 -13.18
N LYS A 335 8.90 -10.90 -14.34
CA LYS A 335 7.73 -10.31 -15.01
C LYS A 335 6.44 -10.44 -14.19
N ASN A 336 6.42 -11.32 -13.19
CA ASN A 336 5.28 -11.49 -12.28
C ASN A 336 5.24 -10.43 -11.18
N ILE A 337 6.29 -9.61 -11.07
CA ILE A 337 6.41 -8.54 -10.08
C ILE A 337 6.18 -7.21 -10.81
N GLN A 338 4.97 -6.68 -10.72
CA GLN A 338 4.61 -5.38 -11.30
C GLN A 338 4.70 -4.27 -10.24
N VAL A 339 5.92 -3.96 -9.82
CA VAL A 339 6.22 -2.87 -8.88
C VAL A 339 6.67 -1.64 -9.65
#